data_AF-A0A1S1YXJ9-F1
#
_entry.id   AF-A0A1S1YXJ9-F1
#
_cell.length_a   1.000
_cell.length_b   1.000
_cell.length_c   1.000
_cell.angle_alpha   90.00
_cell.angle_beta   90.00
_cell.angle_gamma   90.00
#
_symmetry.space_group_name_H-M   'P 1'
#
loop_
_entity.id
_entity.type
_entity.pdbx_description
1 polymer ?
#
loop_
_entity_poly.entity_id
_entity_poly.type
_entity_poly.pdbx_seq_one_letter_code
_entity_poly.pdbx_strand_id
1 'polypeptide(L)'
;MEYVDLILQYQNKNYNAVIDSLSEKLDSFQEVSLKEFQLWAEAYLSIGKIESAQSILSIAVIEEGIIELEEDLIKLNNRLKQLKDGLKDLKTGIEESENIYIVKEQLKTLFDNYSFEEMLLLMEDILSCVGEKQIPQLWFGQMADQLFKANEQLILYSKYKSILLDAIIYYYINTSKVFTEDLNYIQKKRLRSFN
;
A
#
# COMPACT_ATOMS: atom_id res chain seq x y z
N MET A 1 -19.40 -20.23 -1.75
CA MET A 1 -17.99 -20.65 -1.65
C MET A 1 -17.73 -21.07 -0.21
N GLU A 2 -17.05 -22.19 0.05
CA GLU A 2 -16.78 -22.61 1.43
C GLU A 2 -15.57 -21.84 2.01
N TYR A 3 -15.46 -21.79 3.34
CA TYR A 3 -14.38 -21.06 4.02
C TYR A 3 -12.97 -21.55 3.62
N VAL A 4 -12.82 -22.86 3.36
CA VAL A 4 -11.54 -23.43 2.91
C VAL A 4 -11.13 -22.88 1.54
N ASP A 5 -12.10 -22.69 0.63
CA ASP A 5 -11.84 -22.10 -0.68
C ASP A 5 -11.40 -20.64 -0.54
N LEU A 6 -12.01 -19.88 0.37
CA LEU A 6 -11.61 -18.49 0.66
C LEU A 6 -10.16 -18.41 1.15
N ILE A 7 -9.74 -19.32 2.04
CA ILE A 7 -8.34 -19.39 2.49
C ILE A 7 -7.41 -19.68 1.32
N LEU A 8 -7.76 -20.62 0.44
CA LEU A 8 -6.95 -20.94 -0.73
C LEU A 8 -6.82 -19.74 -1.68
N GLN A 9 -7.91 -18.99 -1.90
CA GLN A 9 -7.86 -17.75 -2.68
C GLN A 9 -6.96 -16.71 -2.01
N TYR A 10 -7.08 -16.52 -0.70
CA TYR A 10 -6.25 -15.59 0.06
C TYR A 10 -4.75 -15.95 -0.02
N GLN A 11 -4.41 -17.23 0.18
CA GLN A 11 -3.03 -17.71 0.09
C GLN A 11 -2.42 -17.54 -1.31
N ASN A 12 -3.24 -17.66 -2.34
CA ASN A 12 -2.87 -17.38 -3.72
C ASN A 12 -2.88 -15.89 -4.07
N LYS A 13 -3.10 -15.01 -3.08
CA LYS A 13 -3.18 -13.54 -3.22
C LYS A 13 -4.33 -13.07 -4.12
N ASN A 14 -5.35 -13.90 -4.31
CA ASN A 14 -6.58 -13.55 -5.02
C ASN A 14 -7.54 -12.81 -4.08
N TYR A 15 -7.09 -11.69 -3.49
CA TYR A 15 -7.84 -10.96 -2.48
C TYR A 15 -9.19 -10.44 -2.96
N ASN A 16 -9.28 -9.98 -4.21
CA ASN A 16 -10.54 -9.51 -4.80
C ASN A 16 -11.58 -10.64 -4.86
N ALA A 17 -11.18 -11.87 -5.18
CA ALA A 17 -12.11 -13.00 -5.21
C ALA A 17 -12.66 -13.32 -3.80
N VAL A 18 -11.82 -13.19 -2.77
CA VAL A 18 -12.26 -13.32 -1.36
C VAL A 18 -13.26 -12.22 -1.01
N ILE A 19 -12.93 -10.97 -1.34
CA ILE A 19 -13.79 -9.80 -1.09
C ILE A 19 -15.13 -9.94 -1.80
N ASP A 20 -15.13 -10.26 -3.09
CA ASP A 20 -16.34 -10.39 -3.90
C ASP A 20 -17.24 -11.50 -3.36
N SER A 21 -16.65 -12.64 -3.00
CA SER A 21 -17.41 -13.79 -2.45
C SER A 21 -18.05 -13.47 -1.10
N LEU A 22 -17.35 -12.76 -0.22
CA LEU A 22 -17.88 -12.38 1.10
C LEU A 22 -18.89 -11.23 1.01
N SER A 23 -18.68 -10.30 0.06
CA SER A 23 -19.66 -9.25 -0.26
C SER A 23 -20.97 -9.87 -0.76
N GLU A 24 -20.91 -10.79 -1.72
CA GLU A 24 -22.10 -11.48 -2.25
C GLU A 24 -22.82 -12.28 -1.15
N LYS A 25 -22.06 -12.90 -0.24
CA LYS A 25 -22.62 -13.60 0.91
C LYS A 25 -23.42 -12.66 1.82
N LEU A 26 -22.86 -11.50 2.15
CA LEU A 26 -23.55 -10.48 2.95
C LEU A 26 -24.77 -9.90 2.23
N ASP A 27 -24.63 -9.56 0.94
CA ASP A 27 -25.72 -9.01 0.10
C ASP A 27 -26.89 -9.99 -0.10
N SER A 28 -26.60 -11.29 -0.05
CA SER A 28 -27.61 -12.36 -0.10
C SER A 28 -28.19 -12.71 1.27
N PHE A 29 -27.93 -11.89 2.29
CA PHE A 29 -28.38 -12.05 3.69
C PHE A 29 -27.96 -13.40 4.29
N GLN A 30 -26.84 -13.96 3.85
CA GLN A 30 -26.26 -15.15 4.44
C GLN A 30 -25.34 -14.77 5.61
N GLU A 31 -25.31 -15.61 6.63
CA GLU A 31 -24.48 -15.38 7.82
C GLU A 31 -22.99 -15.41 7.46
N VAL A 32 -22.29 -14.32 7.79
CA VAL A 32 -20.83 -14.21 7.69
C VAL A 32 -20.25 -14.45 9.08
N SER A 33 -19.45 -15.49 9.22
CA SER A 33 -18.85 -15.86 10.50
C SER A 33 -17.72 -14.90 10.91
N LEU A 34 -17.39 -14.90 12.20
CA LEU A 34 -16.25 -14.16 12.75
C LEU A 34 -14.96 -14.34 11.92
N LYS A 35 -14.64 -15.59 11.56
CA LYS A 35 -13.42 -15.91 10.79
C LYS A 35 -13.47 -15.40 9.36
N GLU A 36 -14.65 -15.34 8.78
CA GLU A 36 -14.86 -14.77 7.44
C GLU A 36 -14.71 -13.25 7.49
N PHE A 37 -15.26 -12.57 8.50
CA PHE A 37 -15.04 -11.13 8.69
C PHE A 37 -13.56 -10.77 8.91
N GLN A 38 -12.82 -11.54 9.69
CA GLN A 38 -11.37 -11.37 9.85
C GLN A 38 -10.65 -11.50 8.52
N LEU A 39 -10.91 -12.59 7.80
CA LEU A 39 -10.29 -12.84 6.49
C LEU A 39 -10.64 -11.74 5.48
N TRP A 40 -11.87 -11.22 5.52
CA TRP A 40 -12.32 -10.12 4.66
C TRP A 40 -11.55 -8.83 4.94
N ALA A 41 -11.43 -8.46 6.22
CA ALA A 41 -10.67 -7.30 6.63
C ALA A 41 -9.19 -7.44 6.23
N GLU A 42 -8.58 -8.61 6.47
CA GLU A 42 -7.22 -8.92 6.05
C GLU A 42 -7.02 -8.85 4.54
N ALA A 43 -7.99 -9.29 3.75
CA ALA A 43 -7.95 -9.19 2.29
C ALA A 43 -7.91 -7.71 1.85
N TYR A 44 -8.77 -6.86 2.44
CA TYR A 44 -8.73 -5.42 2.19
C TYR A 44 -7.41 -4.77 2.62
N LEU A 45 -6.86 -5.15 3.77
CA LEU A 45 -5.55 -4.66 4.22
C LEU A 45 -4.41 -5.04 3.28
N SER A 46 -4.47 -6.27 2.73
CA SER A 46 -3.46 -6.79 1.81
C SER A 46 -3.40 -6.00 0.50
N ILE A 47 -4.53 -5.45 0.07
CA ILE A 47 -4.64 -4.55 -1.09
C ILE A 47 -4.63 -3.07 -0.73
N GLY A 48 -4.31 -2.70 0.52
CA GLY A 48 -4.18 -1.29 0.91
C GLY A 48 -5.48 -0.54 1.16
N LYS A 49 -6.64 -1.19 1.10
CA LYS A 49 -7.94 -0.58 1.32
C LYS A 49 -8.28 -0.58 2.82
N ILE A 50 -7.48 0.14 3.60
CA ILE A 50 -7.52 0.14 5.07
C ILE A 50 -8.86 0.67 5.59
N GLU A 51 -9.41 1.71 4.97
CA GLU A 51 -10.72 2.25 5.34
C GLU A 51 -11.84 1.24 5.06
N SER A 52 -11.76 0.47 3.97
CA SER A 52 -12.70 -0.62 3.70
C SER A 52 -12.59 -1.74 4.74
N ALA A 53 -11.38 -2.13 5.13
CA ALA A 53 -11.18 -3.10 6.22
C ALA A 53 -11.81 -2.59 7.54
N GLN A 54 -11.68 -1.30 7.83
CA GLN A 54 -12.27 -0.65 9.01
C GLN A 54 -13.80 -0.72 8.94
N SER A 55 -14.39 -0.40 7.79
CA SER A 55 -15.84 -0.51 7.58
C SER A 55 -16.34 -1.93 7.82
N ILE A 56 -15.67 -2.95 7.27
CA ILE A 56 -16.06 -4.36 7.46
C ILE A 56 -16.01 -4.77 8.92
N LEU A 57 -14.93 -4.46 9.64
CA LEU A 57 -14.86 -4.76 11.08
C LEU A 57 -15.90 -3.97 11.88
N SER A 58 -16.23 -2.75 11.46
CA SER A 58 -17.28 -1.95 12.11
C SER A 58 -18.66 -2.57 11.93
N ILE A 59 -18.99 -3.06 10.73
CA ILE A 59 -20.23 -3.80 10.46
C ILE A 59 -20.29 -5.05 11.35
N ALA A 60 -19.22 -5.84 11.39
CA ALA A 60 -19.17 -7.06 12.18
C ALA A 60 -19.42 -6.81 13.69
N VAL A 61 -18.81 -5.77 14.25
CA VAL A 61 -18.94 -5.45 15.68
C VAL A 61 -20.27 -4.79 16.01
N ILE A 62 -20.72 -3.83 15.20
CA ILE A 62 -21.86 -2.95 15.52
C ILE A 62 -23.19 -3.55 15.06
N GLU A 63 -23.22 -4.08 13.84
CA GLU A 63 -24.46 -4.54 13.19
C GLU A 63 -24.69 -6.03 13.44
N GLU A 64 -23.65 -6.85 13.26
CA GLU A 64 -23.72 -8.31 13.47
C GLU A 64 -23.44 -8.73 14.93
N GLY A 65 -22.99 -7.79 15.77
CA GLY A 65 -22.78 -8.02 17.21
C GLY A 65 -21.62 -8.97 17.56
N ILE A 66 -20.63 -9.13 16.67
CA ILE A 66 -19.45 -9.98 16.88
C ILE A 66 -18.39 -9.20 17.67
N ILE A 67 -18.61 -9.09 18.99
CA ILE A 67 -17.79 -8.28 19.91
C ILE A 67 -16.34 -8.76 19.98
N GLU A 68 -16.07 -10.02 19.69
CA GLU A 68 -14.72 -10.59 19.65
C GLU A 68 -13.79 -9.87 18.64
N LEU A 69 -14.35 -9.12 17.69
CA LEU A 69 -13.58 -8.33 16.71
C LEU A 69 -13.32 -6.88 17.14
N GLU A 70 -13.78 -6.47 18.33
CA GLU A 70 -13.59 -5.10 18.84
C GLU A 70 -12.11 -4.74 18.98
N GLU A 71 -11.27 -5.64 19.50
CA GLU A 71 -9.83 -5.41 19.61
C GLU A 71 -9.16 -5.22 18.25
N ASP A 72 -9.58 -5.99 17.25
CA ASP A 72 -9.04 -5.91 15.88
C ASP A 72 -9.43 -4.58 15.24
N LEU A 73 -10.67 -4.12 15.45
CA LEU A 73 -11.13 -2.81 15.01
C LEU A 73 -10.34 -1.67 15.70
N ILE A 74 -10.08 -1.75 17.00
CA ILE A 74 -9.27 -0.76 17.73
C ILE A 74 -7.84 -0.70 17.19
N LYS A 75 -7.20 -1.86 16.99
CA LYS A 75 -5.85 -1.94 16.41
C LYS A 75 -5.83 -1.30 15.02
N LEU A 76 -6.82 -1.57 14.19
CA LEU A 76 -6.94 -1.01 12.85
C LEU A 76 -7.13 0.51 12.88
N ASN A 77 -7.98 1.03 13.77
CA ASN A 77 -8.17 2.47 13.95
C ASN A 77 -6.87 3.17 14.34
N ASN A 78 -6.10 2.57 15.25
CA ASN A 78 -4.80 3.08 15.66
C ASN A 78 -3.81 3.08 14.49
N ARG A 79 -3.74 1.99 13.70
CA ARG A 79 -2.88 1.91 12.52
C ARG A 79 -3.25 2.96 11.47
N LEU A 80 -4.53 3.17 11.19
CA LEU A 80 -5.00 4.20 10.26
C LEU A 80 -4.58 5.61 10.74
N LYS A 81 -4.70 5.87 12.04
CA LYS A 81 -4.24 7.13 12.64
C LYS A 81 -2.73 7.30 12.49
N GLN A 82 -1.94 6.28 12.79
CA GLN A 82 -0.48 6.31 12.63
C GLN A 82 -0.05 6.55 11.18
N LEU A 83 -0.76 5.99 10.19
CA LEU A 83 -0.49 6.28 8.77
C LEU A 83 -0.74 7.76 8.44
N LYS A 84 -1.87 8.30 8.89
CA LYS A 84 -2.21 9.73 8.69
C LYS A 84 -1.19 10.65 9.38
N ASP A 85 -0.79 10.30 10.59
CA ASP A 85 0.25 11.02 11.33
C ASP A 85 1.62 10.90 10.65
N GLY A 86 1.94 9.76 10.02
CA GLY A 86 3.19 9.55 9.28
C GLY A 86 3.29 10.43 8.04
N LEU A 87 2.19 10.58 7.29
CA LEU A 87 2.12 11.53 6.18
C LEU A 87 2.25 12.99 6.66
N LYS A 88 1.68 13.31 7.83
CA LYS A 88 1.82 14.63 8.45
C LYS A 88 3.25 14.91 8.90
N ASP A 89 3.92 13.91 9.48
CA ASP A 89 5.34 13.99 9.87
C ASP A 89 6.22 14.28 8.64
N LEU A 90 6.01 13.55 7.53
CA LEU A 90 6.72 13.82 6.27
C LEU A 90 6.45 15.24 5.77
N LYS A 91 5.20 15.71 5.83
CA LYS A 91 4.81 17.07 5.43
C LYS A 91 5.49 18.16 6.26
N THR A 92 5.75 17.92 7.55
CA THR A 92 6.46 18.88 8.42
C THR A 92 7.98 18.77 8.32
N GLY A 93 8.51 17.85 7.50
CA GLY A 93 9.94 17.64 7.31
C GLY A 93 10.57 16.71 8.35
N ILE A 94 9.76 15.98 9.13
CA ILE A 94 10.25 14.89 9.97
C ILE A 94 10.56 13.72 9.02
N GLU A 95 11.78 13.20 9.10
CA GLU A 95 12.26 12.15 8.19
C GLU A 95 12.22 10.76 8.84
N GLU A 96 12.20 10.71 10.17
CA GLU A 96 12.17 9.49 10.97
C GLU A 96 11.23 9.64 12.16
N SER A 97 10.24 8.75 12.23
CA SER A 97 9.33 8.58 13.37
C SER A 97 8.75 7.17 13.33
N GLU A 98 8.12 6.73 14.42
CA GLU A 98 7.35 5.48 14.43
C GLU A 98 6.23 5.51 13.38
N ASN A 99 5.58 6.67 13.19
CA ASN A 99 4.53 6.81 12.19
C ASN A 99 5.07 6.67 10.75
N ILE A 100 6.26 7.23 10.47
CA ILE A 100 6.94 7.05 9.18
C ILE A 100 7.34 5.59 8.97
N TYR A 101 7.73 4.87 10.03
CA TYR A 101 7.96 3.43 9.94
C TYR A 101 6.69 2.69 9.51
N ILE A 102 5.53 3.04 10.06
CA ILE A 102 4.25 2.44 9.63
C ILE A 102 3.95 2.73 8.15
N VAL A 103 4.26 3.92 7.64
CA VAL A 103 4.13 4.24 6.19
C VAL A 103 5.04 3.35 5.34
N LYS A 104 6.30 3.15 5.75
CA LYS A 104 7.25 2.26 5.06
C LYS A 104 6.77 0.81 5.04
N GLU A 105 6.30 0.32 6.18
CA GLU A 105 5.76 -1.03 6.31
C GLU A 105 4.53 -1.21 5.42
N GLN A 106 3.67 -0.20 5.32
CA GLN A 106 2.51 -0.26 4.42
C GLN A 106 2.93 -0.36 2.95
N LEU A 107 3.89 0.44 2.49
CA LEU A 107 4.43 0.32 1.12
C LEU A 107 5.01 -1.08 0.87
N LYS A 108 5.72 -1.64 1.86
CA LYS A 108 6.27 -2.98 1.77
C LYS A 108 5.18 -4.04 1.69
N THR A 109 4.15 -3.97 2.53
CA THR A 109 2.99 -4.87 2.46
C THR A 109 2.32 -4.84 1.09
N LEU A 110 2.15 -3.65 0.50
CA LEU A 110 1.58 -3.50 -0.84
C LEU A 110 2.45 -4.14 -1.91
N PHE A 111 3.76 -3.93 -1.84
CA PHE A 111 4.71 -4.57 -2.74
C PHE A 111 4.68 -6.09 -2.62
N ASP A 112 4.77 -6.61 -1.39
CA ASP A 112 4.79 -8.05 -1.11
C ASP A 112 3.50 -8.73 -1.58
N ASN A 113 2.38 -8.02 -1.60
CA ASN A 113 1.06 -8.52 -2.05
C ASN A 113 0.76 -8.25 -3.53
N TYR A 114 1.71 -7.70 -4.29
CA TYR A 114 1.53 -7.32 -5.70
C TYR A 114 0.47 -6.23 -5.95
N SER A 115 0.13 -5.45 -4.92
CA SER A 115 -0.80 -4.33 -4.95
C SER A 115 -0.09 -3.05 -5.43
N PHE A 116 0.47 -3.11 -6.63
CA PHE A 116 1.38 -2.10 -7.17
C PHE A 116 0.71 -0.75 -7.47
N GLU A 117 -0.57 -0.76 -7.84
CA GLU A 117 -1.34 0.46 -8.08
C GLU A 117 -1.54 1.24 -6.78
N GLU A 118 -1.99 0.56 -5.72
CA GLU A 118 -2.14 1.16 -4.40
C GLU A 118 -0.79 1.57 -3.79
N MET A 119 0.28 0.83 -4.06
CA MET A 119 1.63 1.26 -3.69
C MET A 119 1.97 2.58 -4.39
N LEU A 120 1.73 2.70 -5.69
CA LEU A 120 1.95 3.95 -6.42
C LEU A 120 1.12 5.09 -5.82
N LEU A 121 -0.18 4.87 -5.58
CA LEU A 121 -1.07 5.88 -5.00
C LEU A 121 -0.56 6.39 -3.65
N LEU A 122 -0.12 5.50 -2.75
CA LEU A 122 0.47 5.91 -1.47
C LEU A 122 1.77 6.71 -1.67
N MET A 123 2.60 6.34 -2.65
CA MET A 123 3.78 7.13 -2.99
C MET A 123 3.43 8.51 -3.55
N GLU A 124 2.37 8.61 -4.36
CA GLU A 124 1.86 9.89 -4.86
C GLU A 124 1.30 10.77 -3.73
N ASP A 125 0.62 10.18 -2.75
CA ASP A 125 0.12 10.90 -1.56
C ASP A 125 1.26 11.44 -0.71
N ILE A 126 2.32 10.65 -0.52
CA ILE A 126 3.55 11.08 0.12
C ILE A 126 4.15 12.29 -0.61
N LEU A 127 4.28 12.23 -1.95
CA LEU A 127 4.82 13.32 -2.76
C LEU A 127 3.96 14.59 -2.72
N SER A 128 2.63 14.42 -2.79
CA SER A 128 1.66 15.50 -2.65
C SER A 128 1.80 16.20 -1.29
N CYS A 129 1.98 15.42 -0.22
CA CYS A 129 2.12 15.93 1.15
C CYS A 129 3.40 16.74 1.37
N VAL A 130 4.53 16.33 0.79
CA VAL A 130 5.82 17.05 0.89
C VAL A 130 5.94 18.24 -0.09
N GLY A 131 4.89 18.50 -0.88
CA GLY A 131 4.85 19.60 -1.84
C GLY A 131 5.74 19.34 -3.05
N GLU A 132 5.78 18.10 -3.53
CA GLU A 132 6.52 17.67 -4.74
C GLU A 132 8.03 17.92 -4.67
N LYS A 133 8.54 18.17 -3.47
CA LYS A 133 9.97 18.22 -3.22
C LYS A 133 10.53 16.82 -3.34
N GLN A 134 11.77 16.72 -3.82
CA GLN A 134 12.50 15.46 -3.77
C GLN A 134 12.56 14.99 -2.31
N ILE A 135 12.21 13.74 -2.09
CA ILE A 135 12.31 13.05 -0.80
C ILE A 135 13.73 12.50 -0.73
N PRO A 136 14.68 13.13 0.00
CA PRO A 136 16.09 12.74 -0.01
C PRO A 136 16.34 11.43 0.77
N GLN A 137 15.31 10.68 1.11
CA GLN A 137 15.42 9.46 1.88
C GLN A 137 15.59 8.24 0.99
N LEU A 138 16.66 7.47 1.26
CA LEU A 138 17.04 6.29 0.47
C LEU A 138 15.93 5.24 0.37
N TRP A 139 15.13 5.07 1.43
CA TRP A 139 14.05 4.10 1.46
C TRP A 139 12.97 4.41 0.42
N PHE A 140 12.69 5.68 0.14
CA PHE A 140 11.67 6.07 -0.83
C PHE A 140 12.14 5.77 -2.25
N GLY A 141 13.39 6.12 -2.57
CA GLY A 141 14.01 5.77 -3.84
C GLY A 141 14.17 4.26 -4.04
N GLN A 142 14.44 3.49 -2.97
CA GLN A 142 14.46 2.03 -3.02
C GLN A 142 13.08 1.44 -3.34
N MET A 143 12.02 1.92 -2.69
CA MET A 143 10.64 1.47 -2.96
C MET A 143 10.22 1.83 -4.40
N ALA A 144 10.60 3.03 -4.87
CA ALA A 144 10.38 3.44 -6.25
C ALA A 144 11.11 2.52 -7.25
N ASP A 145 12.36 2.13 -6.96
CA ASP A 145 13.14 1.19 -7.81
C ASP A 145 12.48 -0.19 -7.87
N GLN A 146 12.03 -0.69 -6.73
CA GLN A 146 11.33 -1.97 -6.65
C GLN A 146 10.05 -1.95 -7.47
N LEU A 147 9.24 -0.90 -7.32
CA LEU A 147 8.01 -0.73 -8.11
C LEU A 147 8.32 -0.56 -9.60
N PHE A 148 9.34 0.22 -9.97
CA PHE A 148 9.76 0.39 -11.36
C PHE A 148 10.17 -0.92 -12.03
N LYS A 149 10.90 -1.78 -11.30
CA LYS A 149 11.31 -3.11 -11.79
C LYS A 149 10.14 -4.08 -11.92
N ALA A 150 9.18 -4.01 -11.00
CA ALA A 150 8.00 -4.85 -11.04
C ALA A 150 7.01 -4.42 -12.14
N ASN A 151 6.80 -3.12 -12.30
CA ASN A 151 5.89 -2.55 -13.27
C ASN A 151 6.32 -1.12 -13.68
N GLU A 152 7.18 -1.04 -14.70
CA GLU A 152 7.70 0.22 -15.24
C GLU A 152 6.59 1.19 -15.68
N GLN A 153 5.50 0.68 -16.26
CA GLN A 153 4.44 1.51 -16.85
C GLN A 153 3.72 2.35 -15.78
N LEU A 154 3.53 1.82 -14.58
CA LEU A 154 2.91 2.56 -13.47
C LEU A 154 3.71 3.83 -13.13
N ILE A 155 5.03 3.72 -13.00
CA ILE A 155 5.89 4.88 -12.73
C ILE A 155 5.88 5.86 -13.90
N LEU A 156 5.90 5.37 -15.15
CA LEU A 156 5.97 6.23 -16.33
C LEU A 156 4.67 6.99 -16.62
N TYR A 157 3.52 6.44 -16.25
CA TYR A 157 2.21 7.09 -16.41
C TYR A 157 1.79 7.93 -15.20
N SER A 158 2.49 7.81 -14.07
CA SER A 158 2.29 8.69 -12.92
C SER A 158 2.49 10.17 -13.30
N LYS A 159 1.65 11.03 -12.73
CA LYS A 159 1.84 12.49 -12.79
C LYS A 159 3.16 12.94 -12.15
N TYR A 160 3.70 12.13 -11.24
CA TYR A 160 4.96 12.35 -10.54
C TYR A 160 6.16 11.59 -11.14
N LYS A 161 6.04 11.04 -12.36
CA LYS A 161 7.09 10.24 -13.01
C LYS A 161 8.50 10.84 -12.88
N SER A 162 8.63 12.14 -13.05
CA SER A 162 9.91 12.85 -12.99
C SER A 162 10.56 12.74 -11.62
N ILE A 163 9.79 12.98 -10.56
CA ILE A 163 10.26 12.96 -9.17
C ILE A 163 10.55 11.53 -8.72
N LEU A 164 9.69 10.57 -9.13
CA LEU A 164 9.89 9.16 -8.84
C LEU A 164 11.18 8.65 -9.49
N LEU A 165 11.42 8.95 -10.76
CA LEU A 165 12.67 8.59 -11.44
C LEU A 165 13.88 9.29 -10.82
N ASP A 166 13.77 10.55 -10.40
CA ASP A 166 14.85 11.26 -9.70
C ASP A 166 15.14 10.65 -8.33
N ALA A 167 14.13 10.16 -7.60
CA ALA A 167 14.31 9.43 -6.35
C ALA A 167 15.03 8.08 -6.57
N ILE A 168 14.72 7.37 -7.65
CA ILE A 168 15.44 6.15 -8.03
C ILE A 168 16.90 6.48 -8.35
N ILE A 169 17.16 7.49 -9.19
CA ILE A 169 18.52 7.92 -9.53
C ILE A 169 19.30 8.28 -8.26
N TYR A 170 18.68 9.04 -7.35
CA TYR A 170 19.26 9.40 -6.06
C TYR A 170 19.63 8.14 -5.25
N TYR A 171 18.74 7.15 -5.16
CA TYR A 171 19.01 5.87 -4.50
C TYR A 171 20.23 5.15 -5.10
N TYR A 172 20.36 5.09 -6.44
CA TYR A 172 21.49 4.42 -7.09
C TYR A 172 22.81 5.15 -6.85
N ILE A 173 22.81 6.48 -6.91
CA ILE A 173 24.00 7.30 -6.64
C ILE A 173 24.49 7.05 -5.22
N ASN A 174 23.59 7.09 -4.23
CA ASN A 174 23.94 6.97 -2.82
C ASN A 174 24.19 5.53 -2.34
N THR A 175 23.84 4.52 -3.14
CA THR A 175 24.14 3.11 -2.84
C THR A 175 25.27 2.54 -3.70
N SER A 176 26.06 3.40 -4.35
CA SER A 176 27.20 3.02 -5.20
C SER A 176 26.84 2.09 -6.36
N LYS A 177 25.57 2.11 -6.82
CA LYS A 177 25.08 1.35 -7.98
C LYS A 177 25.21 2.14 -9.28
N VAL A 178 26.10 3.13 -9.31
CA VAL A 178 26.18 4.19 -10.33
C VAL A 178 26.60 3.69 -11.71
N PHE A 179 27.20 2.50 -11.79
CA PHE A 179 27.68 1.90 -13.05
C PHE A 179 26.81 0.73 -13.52
N THR A 180 25.58 0.62 -13.03
CA THR A 180 24.65 -0.43 -13.45
C THR A 180 23.97 -0.07 -14.76
N GLU A 181 23.67 -1.07 -15.59
CA GLU A 181 22.86 -0.90 -16.81
C GLU A 181 21.47 -0.34 -16.47
N ASP A 182 20.93 -0.74 -15.31
CA ASP A 182 19.67 -0.23 -14.75
C ASP A 182 19.67 1.30 -14.63
N LEU A 183 20.70 1.91 -14.03
CA LEU A 183 20.76 3.37 -13.89
C LEU A 183 20.78 4.07 -15.25
N ASN A 184 21.57 3.56 -16.19
CA ASN A 184 21.64 4.12 -17.54
C ASN A 184 20.28 4.06 -18.25
N TYR A 185 19.53 2.97 -18.04
CA TYR A 185 18.18 2.80 -18.58
C TYR A 185 17.21 3.82 -17.96
N ILE A 186 17.20 3.95 -16.64
CA ILE A 186 16.36 4.90 -15.89
C ILE A 186 16.65 6.35 -16.31
N GLN A 187 17.92 6.73 -16.42
CA GLN A 187 18.32 8.07 -16.88
C GLN A 187 17.83 8.36 -18.31
N LYS A 188 17.90 7.39 -19.22
CA LYS A 188 17.34 7.55 -20.58
C LYS A 188 15.83 7.77 -20.56
N LYS A 189 15.08 7.05 -19.70
CA LYS A 189 13.63 7.23 -19.54
C LYS A 189 13.29 8.60 -18.95
N ARG A 190 14.08 9.05 -17.97
CA ARG A 190 13.98 10.39 -17.39
C ARG A 190 14.18 11.49 -18.44
N LEU A 191 15.19 11.38 -19.30
CA LEU A 191 15.49 12.36 -20.35
C LEU A 191 14.41 12.41 -21.43
N ARG A 192 13.87 11.25 -21.84
CA ARG A 192 12.77 11.18 -22.83
C ARG A 192 11.46 11.76 -22.32
N SER A 193 11.32 11.94 -21.01
CA SER A 193 10.11 12.51 -20.41
C SER A 193 10.01 14.03 -20.55
N PHE A 194 11.05 14.69 -21.07
CA PHE A 194 11.12 16.14 -21.32
C PHE A 194 10.88 16.55 -22.78
N ASN A 195 10.80 15.58 -23.70
CA ASN A 195 10.45 15.79 -25.12
C ASN A 195 9.02 15.34 -25.37
#